data_AF-A0AAN8GCU6-F1
#
_entry.id   AF-A0AAN8GCU6-F1
#
_cell.length_a   1.000
_cell.length_b   1.000
_cell.length_c   1.000
_cell.angle_alpha   90.00
_cell.angle_beta   90.00
_cell.angle_gamma   90.00
#
_symmetry.space_group_name_H-M   'P 1'
#
loop_
_entity.id
_entity.type
_entity.pdbx_description
1 polymer ?
#
loop_
_entity_poly.entity_id
_entity_poly.type
_entity_poly.pdbx_seq_one_letter_code
_entity_poly.pdbx_strand_id
1 'polypeptide(L)'
;MIKALIRATQSQCSRWPNILVKPGTKWTERCRHCICVGDTGLSECSEPQCAIPYKPYQEDMCLKWSTDGCCCVEFGCYQHGKWYRDGELFPLFQDDACIQCKCKQGWGNLSCFFIPCDRPQCSDYAFEEGKCCPVCLNGPNCKVPPLNIGEENSITNTGDVKYIKLEETKMIIIGHPRFSWSCTCRKAGMDAECSRQSRLV
;
A
#
# COMPACT_ATOMS: atom_id res chain seq x y z
N MET A 1 -20.90 -19.19 -70.05
CA MET A 1 -20.19 -18.16 -69.26
C MET A 1 -20.82 -18.09 -67.88
N ILE A 2 -20.19 -18.71 -66.88
CA ILE A 2 -20.64 -18.70 -65.49
C ILE A 2 -20.12 -17.41 -64.86
N LYS A 3 -21.00 -16.43 -64.59
CA LYS A 3 -20.65 -15.27 -63.78
C LYS A 3 -20.46 -15.74 -62.34
N ALA A 4 -19.21 -15.89 -61.92
CA ALA A 4 -18.88 -15.98 -60.51
C ALA A 4 -19.33 -14.67 -59.84
N LEU A 5 -20.43 -14.73 -59.08
CA LEU A 5 -20.77 -13.71 -58.10
C LEU A 5 -19.70 -13.80 -57.01
N ILE A 6 -18.64 -13.02 -57.17
CA ILE A 6 -17.73 -12.68 -56.07
C ILE A 6 -18.62 -11.98 -55.04
N ARG A 7 -19.08 -12.70 -54.01
CA ARG A 7 -19.68 -12.08 -52.83
C ARG A 7 -18.61 -11.18 -52.26
N ALA A 8 -18.73 -9.88 -52.48
CA ALA A 8 -17.99 -8.88 -51.74
C ALA A 8 -18.22 -9.19 -50.25
N THR A 9 -17.17 -9.59 -49.56
CA THR A 9 -17.14 -9.63 -48.10
C THR A 9 -17.41 -8.21 -47.63
N GLN A 10 -18.68 -7.88 -47.38
CA GLN A 10 -19.04 -6.56 -46.87
C GLN A 10 -18.42 -6.43 -45.48
N SER A 11 -17.44 -5.55 -45.36
CA SER A 11 -16.72 -5.24 -44.13
C SER A 11 -17.71 -4.61 -43.14
N GLN A 12 -18.36 -5.43 -42.31
CA GLN A 12 -19.26 -4.97 -41.27
C GLN A 12 -18.46 -4.43 -40.09
N CYS A 13 -18.95 -3.38 -39.43
CA CYS A 13 -18.33 -2.85 -38.22
C CYS A 13 -18.99 -3.45 -36.97
N SER A 14 -18.27 -3.54 -35.86
CA SER A 14 -18.84 -3.87 -34.56
C SER A 14 -19.09 -2.61 -33.73
N ARG A 15 -20.24 -2.55 -33.08
CA ARG A 15 -20.59 -1.54 -32.07
C ARG A 15 -20.79 -2.19 -30.71
N TRP A 16 -20.54 -1.49 -29.62
CA TRP A 16 -20.73 -2.08 -28.29
C TRP A 16 -22.22 -2.15 -27.92
N PRO A 17 -22.71 -3.25 -27.31
CA PRO A 17 -22.01 -4.52 -27.05
C PRO A 17 -22.13 -5.50 -28.23
N ASN A 18 -21.04 -5.70 -28.99
CA ASN A 18 -20.88 -6.67 -30.08
C ASN A 18 -22.02 -6.79 -31.12
N ILE A 19 -22.64 -5.67 -31.49
CA ILE A 19 -23.66 -5.65 -32.56
C ILE A 19 -22.98 -5.33 -33.88
N LEU A 20 -23.23 -6.16 -34.90
CA LEU A 20 -22.72 -5.92 -36.26
C LEU A 20 -23.60 -4.89 -36.98
N VAL A 21 -22.95 -3.87 -37.55
CA VAL A 21 -23.60 -2.80 -38.30
C VAL A 21 -23.08 -2.74 -39.73
N LYS A 22 -23.96 -2.35 -40.64
CA LYS A 22 -23.64 -2.24 -42.07
C LYS A 22 -22.81 -0.98 -42.34
N PRO A 23 -21.95 -0.99 -43.38
CA PRO A 23 -21.36 0.20 -43.99
C PRO A 23 -22.30 1.40 -44.06
N GLY A 24 -21.81 2.58 -43.68
CA GLY A 24 -22.54 3.86 -43.71
C GLY A 24 -23.54 4.06 -42.55
N THR A 25 -23.76 3.05 -41.71
CA THR A 25 -24.61 3.21 -40.51
C THR A 25 -23.97 4.20 -39.55
N LYS A 26 -24.76 5.14 -39.04
CA LYS A 26 -24.37 6.08 -37.99
C LYS A 26 -25.02 5.68 -36.67
N TRP A 27 -24.30 5.82 -35.56
CA TRP A 27 -24.84 5.58 -34.22
C TRP A 27 -24.17 6.48 -33.19
N THR A 28 -24.76 6.54 -32.01
CA THR A 28 -24.19 7.26 -30.87
C THR A 28 -23.83 6.27 -29.77
N GLU A 29 -22.59 6.35 -29.28
CA GLU A 29 -22.06 5.56 -28.17
C GLU A 29 -21.47 6.49 -27.13
N ARG A 30 -22.08 6.59 -25.94
CA ARG A 30 -21.55 7.42 -24.83
C ARG A 30 -21.18 8.83 -25.31
N CYS A 31 -22.08 9.44 -26.09
CA CYS A 31 -21.96 10.78 -26.67
C CYS A 31 -20.93 10.93 -27.81
N ARG A 32 -20.28 9.84 -28.22
CA ARG A 32 -19.51 9.75 -29.47
C ARG A 32 -20.46 9.52 -30.64
N HIS A 33 -20.25 10.26 -31.72
CA HIS A 33 -20.98 10.03 -32.96
C HIS A 33 -20.10 9.18 -33.86
N CYS A 34 -20.54 7.95 -34.10
CA CYS A 34 -19.80 6.94 -34.83
C CYS A 34 -20.40 6.68 -36.20
N ILE A 35 -19.55 6.33 -37.18
CA ILE A 35 -19.93 5.86 -38.51
C ILE A 35 -19.14 4.61 -38.89
N CYS A 36 -19.81 3.66 -39.54
CA CYS A 36 -19.16 2.46 -40.07
C CYS A 36 -18.58 2.77 -41.45
N VAL A 37 -17.25 2.72 -41.57
CA VAL A 37 -16.56 3.00 -42.84
C VAL A 37 -16.59 1.74 -43.71
N GLY A 38 -17.23 1.86 -44.87
CA GLY A 38 -17.83 0.73 -45.57
C GLY A 38 -16.90 -0.33 -46.14
N ASP A 39 -15.62 -0.01 -46.27
CA ASP A 39 -14.66 -0.87 -46.96
C ASP A 39 -13.63 -1.49 -46.01
N THR A 40 -13.44 -0.92 -44.81
CA THR A 40 -12.42 -1.33 -43.84
C THR A 40 -12.97 -2.16 -42.69
N GLY A 41 -14.27 -2.10 -42.43
CA GLY A 41 -14.89 -2.70 -41.23
C GLY A 41 -14.53 -1.95 -39.94
N LEU A 42 -13.92 -0.76 -40.06
CA LEU A 42 -13.57 0.11 -38.94
C LEU A 42 -14.70 1.11 -38.67
N SER A 43 -14.93 1.40 -37.39
CA SER A 43 -15.77 2.51 -36.95
C SER A 43 -14.92 3.76 -36.72
N GLU A 44 -15.39 4.90 -37.22
CA GLU A 44 -14.83 6.22 -36.92
C GLU A 44 -15.79 6.94 -35.98
N CYS A 45 -15.30 7.35 -34.80
CA CYS A 45 -16.11 7.96 -33.75
C CYS A 45 -15.54 9.33 -33.37
N SER A 46 -16.41 10.33 -33.20
CA SER A 46 -16.01 11.61 -32.63
C SER A 46 -15.70 11.50 -31.14
N GLU A 47 -14.72 12.28 -30.67
CA GLU A 47 -14.44 12.42 -29.24
C GLU A 47 -15.38 13.45 -28.58
N PRO A 48 -15.92 13.17 -27.39
CA PRO A 48 -16.73 14.13 -26.65
C PRO A 48 -15.86 15.27 -26.12
N GLN A 49 -16.39 16.49 -26.07
CA GLN A 49 -15.71 17.67 -25.53
C GLN A 49 -15.74 17.65 -24.00
N CYS A 50 -14.88 16.82 -23.40
CA CYS A 50 -14.78 16.68 -21.95
C CYS A 50 -13.66 17.56 -21.38
N ALA A 51 -13.87 18.08 -20.16
CA ALA A 51 -12.81 18.82 -19.44
C ALA A 51 -11.58 17.96 -19.18
N ILE A 52 -11.79 16.65 -19.01
CA ILE A 52 -10.74 15.64 -18.92
C ILE A 52 -10.73 14.84 -20.23
N PRO A 53 -9.58 14.71 -20.93
CA PRO A 53 -9.50 13.94 -22.16
C PRO A 53 -9.99 12.52 -21.96
N TYR A 54 -11.04 12.15 -22.70
CA TYR A 54 -11.65 10.83 -22.64
C TYR A 54 -10.73 9.80 -23.28
N LYS A 55 -10.52 8.66 -22.61
CA LYS A 55 -9.90 7.48 -23.24
C LYS A 55 -10.77 6.24 -23.00
N PRO A 56 -11.09 5.45 -24.04
CA PRO A 56 -12.03 4.32 -23.93
C PRO A 56 -11.66 3.28 -22.85
N TYR A 57 -10.38 3.04 -22.64
CA TYR A 57 -9.90 2.07 -21.65
C TYR A 57 -9.98 2.58 -20.19
N GLN A 58 -10.39 3.83 -19.98
CA GLN A 58 -10.52 4.44 -18.66
C GLN A 58 -11.96 4.48 -18.16
N GLU A 59 -12.94 3.98 -18.95
CA GLU A 59 -14.35 3.97 -18.54
C GLU A 59 -14.56 3.16 -17.25
N ASP A 60 -13.85 2.04 -17.09
CA ASP A 60 -13.88 1.19 -15.91
C ASP A 60 -13.21 1.84 -14.69
N MET A 61 -12.54 2.98 -14.87
CA MET A 61 -11.89 3.77 -13.81
C MET A 61 -12.71 5.02 -13.43
N CYS A 62 -13.91 5.17 -13.98
CA CYS A 62 -14.72 6.34 -13.71
C CYS A 62 -15.54 6.18 -12.43
N LEU A 63 -15.21 6.96 -11.41
CA LEU A 63 -15.97 7.01 -10.15
C LEU A 63 -17.27 7.79 -10.32
N LYS A 64 -17.21 8.88 -11.08
CA LYS A 64 -18.35 9.77 -11.26
C LYS A 64 -18.44 10.27 -12.69
N TRP A 65 -19.64 10.09 -13.24
CA TRP A 65 -20.02 10.61 -14.54
C TRP A 65 -20.65 12.00 -14.41
N SER A 66 -20.51 12.80 -15.46
CA SER A 66 -21.27 14.02 -15.67
C SER A 66 -22.77 13.72 -15.70
N THR A 67 -23.58 14.76 -15.52
CA THR A 67 -25.06 14.63 -15.47
C THR A 67 -25.67 14.10 -16.76
N ASP A 68 -25.04 14.37 -17.90
CA ASP A 68 -25.43 13.83 -19.21
C ASP A 68 -24.87 12.42 -19.47
N GLY A 69 -24.06 11.88 -18.55
CA GLY A 69 -23.44 10.56 -18.67
C GLY A 69 -22.31 10.48 -19.72
N CYS A 70 -21.91 11.60 -20.31
CA CYS A 70 -20.95 11.65 -21.41
C CYS A 70 -19.49 11.63 -20.95
N CYS A 71 -19.17 12.39 -19.91
CA CYS A 71 -17.80 12.65 -19.49
C CYS A 71 -17.55 12.07 -18.10
N CYS A 72 -16.37 11.47 -17.92
CA CYS A 72 -15.92 11.18 -16.58
C CYS A 72 -15.45 12.47 -15.92
N VAL A 73 -16.00 12.77 -14.74
CA VAL A 73 -15.65 13.96 -13.96
C VAL A 73 -14.77 13.64 -12.76
N GLU A 74 -14.70 12.37 -12.36
CA GLU A 74 -13.85 11.90 -11.27
C GLU A 74 -13.33 10.48 -11.58
N PHE A 75 -12.01 10.32 -11.58
CA PHE A 75 -11.34 9.04 -11.82
C PHE A 75 -10.87 8.39 -10.51
N GLY A 76 -10.82 7.07 -10.52
CA GLY A 76 -10.31 6.29 -9.40
C GLY A 76 -9.85 4.89 -9.81
N CYS A 77 -9.24 4.22 -8.85
CA CYS A 77 -8.72 2.87 -8.99
C CYS A 77 -9.54 1.93 -8.10
N TYR A 78 -9.95 0.78 -8.64
CA TYR A 78 -10.60 -0.26 -7.85
C TYR A 78 -9.58 -1.30 -7.41
N GLN A 79 -9.33 -1.40 -6.11
CA GLN A 79 -8.32 -2.29 -5.53
C GLN A 79 -8.86 -2.90 -4.24
N HIS A 80 -8.68 -4.22 -4.05
CA HIS A 80 -9.15 -4.95 -2.86
C HIS A 80 -10.63 -4.72 -2.52
N GLY A 81 -11.49 -4.62 -3.54
CA GLY A 81 -12.93 -4.41 -3.30
C GLY A 81 -13.31 -2.96 -2.94
N LYS A 82 -12.37 -2.02 -2.96
CA LYS A 82 -12.58 -0.62 -2.61
C LYS A 82 -12.11 0.32 -3.72
N TRP A 83 -12.81 1.43 -3.86
CA TRP A 83 -12.43 2.54 -4.73
C TRP A 83 -11.49 3.53 -4.02
N TYR A 84 -10.44 3.93 -4.72
CA TYR A 84 -9.48 4.94 -4.32
C TYR A 84 -9.48 6.07 -5.33
N ARG A 85 -9.49 7.32 -4.88
CA ARG A 85 -9.47 8.48 -5.80
C ARG A 85 -8.11 8.65 -6.43
N ASP A 86 -8.05 9.41 -7.53
CA ASP A 86 -6.77 9.83 -8.09
C ASP A 86 -5.88 10.49 -7.01
N GLY A 87 -4.64 10.02 -6.95
CA GLY A 87 -3.64 10.43 -5.97
C GLY A 87 -3.72 9.78 -4.60
N GLU A 88 -4.80 9.05 -4.28
CA GLU A 88 -4.96 8.35 -3.00
C GLU A 88 -3.95 7.18 -2.88
N LEU A 89 -3.45 6.98 -1.65
CA LEU A 89 -2.53 5.90 -1.32
C LEU A 89 -3.30 4.70 -0.75
N PHE A 90 -2.89 3.51 -1.14
CA PHE A 90 -3.45 2.27 -0.64
C PHE A 90 -2.38 1.18 -0.56
N PRO A 91 -2.51 0.22 0.39
CA PRO A 91 -1.60 -0.90 0.47
C PRO A 91 -1.83 -1.85 -0.72
N LEU A 92 -0.74 -2.32 -1.34
CA LEU A 92 -0.82 -3.27 -2.47
C LEU A 92 -1.33 -4.64 -2.05
N PHE A 93 -1.14 -5.01 -0.79
CA PHE A 93 -1.66 -6.25 -0.23
C PHE A 93 -2.44 -5.91 1.04
N GLN A 94 -3.57 -6.58 1.26
CA GLN A 94 -4.45 -6.29 2.39
C GLN A 94 -3.76 -6.52 3.75
N ASP A 95 -2.81 -7.46 3.79
CA ASP A 95 -2.07 -7.86 5.00
C ASP A 95 -0.64 -7.27 5.07
N ASP A 96 -0.20 -6.56 4.03
CA ASP A 96 1.15 -5.94 3.99
C ASP A 96 1.05 -4.44 3.64
N ALA A 97 1.18 -3.63 4.67
CA ALA A 97 1.15 -2.17 4.58
C ALA A 97 2.49 -1.57 4.13
N CYS A 98 3.55 -2.36 3.94
CA CYS A 98 4.88 -1.84 3.59
C CYS A 98 5.02 -1.46 2.12
N ILE A 99 4.15 -1.97 1.25
CA ILE A 99 4.10 -1.56 -0.15
C ILE A 99 2.84 -0.72 -0.33
N GLN A 100 3.02 0.57 -0.60
CA GLN A 100 1.93 1.47 -0.93
C GLN A 100 1.95 1.82 -2.40
N CYS A 101 0.77 1.85 -3.01
CA CYS A 101 0.57 2.30 -4.36
C CYS A 101 -0.23 3.58 -4.37
N LYS A 102 0.15 4.48 -5.27
CA LYS A 102 -0.61 5.68 -5.57
C LYS A 102 -1.55 5.40 -6.73
N CYS A 103 -2.85 5.61 -6.52
CA CYS A 103 -3.80 5.62 -7.63
C CYS A 103 -3.42 6.77 -8.57
N LYS A 104 -3.18 6.46 -9.85
CA LYS A 104 -2.88 7.44 -10.88
C LYS A 104 -3.92 7.36 -11.98
N GLN A 105 -4.45 8.52 -12.33
CA GLN A 105 -5.37 8.67 -13.43
C GLN A 105 -4.77 8.11 -14.71
N GLY A 106 -5.41 7.09 -15.23
CA GLY A 106 -5.44 6.87 -16.66
C GLY A 106 -4.32 6.07 -17.29
N TRP A 107 -3.34 5.55 -16.53
CA TRP A 107 -2.44 4.50 -16.99
C TRP A 107 -2.59 3.35 -16.01
N GLY A 108 -2.96 2.15 -16.46
CA GLY A 108 -3.08 0.95 -15.63
C GLY A 108 -1.77 0.50 -14.93
N ASN A 109 -0.78 1.38 -14.86
CA ASN A 109 0.47 1.22 -14.14
C ASN A 109 0.32 1.86 -12.76
N LEU A 110 0.12 1.02 -11.74
CA LEU A 110 0.21 1.44 -10.35
C LEU A 110 1.62 1.94 -10.06
N SER A 111 1.73 3.13 -9.47
CA SER A 111 3.02 3.64 -8.98
C SER A 111 3.18 3.21 -7.53
N CYS A 112 3.86 2.09 -7.31
CA CYS A 112 4.08 1.54 -5.98
C CYS A 112 5.47 1.86 -5.45
N PHE A 113 5.57 2.02 -4.13
CA PHE A 113 6.80 2.28 -3.43
C PHE A 113 6.81 1.53 -2.09
N PHE A 114 8.01 1.23 -1.62
CA PHE A 114 8.24 0.65 -0.31
C PHE A 114 8.31 1.76 0.74
N ILE A 115 7.69 1.56 1.89
CA ILE A 115 7.80 2.48 3.03
C ILE A 115 9.10 2.16 3.79
N PRO A 116 10.11 3.05 3.77
CA PRO A 116 11.28 2.86 4.62
C PRO A 116 10.90 3.13 6.07
N CYS A 117 11.23 2.19 6.96
CA CYS A 117 11.06 2.36 8.40
C CYS A 117 12.33 2.84 9.05
N ASP A 118 12.21 3.83 9.92
CA ASP A 118 13.30 4.22 10.80
C ASP A 118 13.61 3.11 11.80
N ARG A 119 14.87 3.03 12.22
CA ARG A 119 15.26 2.09 13.26
C ARG A 119 14.56 2.48 14.57
N PRO A 120 13.81 1.56 15.23
CA PRO A 120 13.09 1.88 16.45
C PRO A 120 14.08 2.30 17.55
N GLN A 121 13.71 3.37 18.26
CA GLN A 121 14.49 3.91 19.38
C GLN A 121 14.09 3.23 20.69
N CYS A 122 13.96 1.90 20.69
CA CYS A 122 13.57 1.10 21.85
C CYS A 122 13.91 -0.37 21.63
N SER A 123 13.96 -1.15 22.71
CA SER A 123 14.22 -2.59 22.63
C SER A 123 12.96 -3.45 22.82
N ASP A 124 11.81 -2.82 23.07
CA ASP A 124 10.49 -3.45 23.23
C ASP A 124 9.56 -3.16 22.04
N TYR A 125 10.13 -2.90 20.86
CA TYR A 125 9.33 -2.60 19.68
C TYR A 125 8.43 -3.77 19.27
N ALA A 126 7.27 -3.45 18.71
CA ALA A 126 6.33 -4.43 18.19
C ALA A 126 5.77 -4.00 16.82
N PHE A 127 5.43 -4.98 15.99
CA PHE A 127 4.66 -4.76 14.77
C PHE A 127 3.18 -4.88 15.11
N GLU A 128 2.43 -3.80 14.89
CA GLU A 128 0.97 -3.82 15.01
C GLU A 128 0.35 -4.30 13.69
N GLU A 129 -0.78 -5.00 13.78
CA GLU A 129 -1.53 -5.43 12.60
C GLU A 129 -1.90 -4.23 11.71
N GLY A 130 -1.66 -4.38 10.40
CA GLY A 130 -1.97 -3.34 9.42
C GLY A 130 -0.98 -2.16 9.37
N LYS A 131 0.10 -2.16 10.17
CA LYS A 131 1.17 -1.16 10.09
C LYS A 131 2.45 -1.76 9.52
N CYS A 132 3.13 -1.00 8.66
CA CYS A 132 4.43 -1.42 8.13
C CYS A 132 5.54 -1.34 9.18
N CYS A 133 5.62 -0.21 9.89
CA CYS A 133 6.75 0.08 10.76
C CYS A 133 6.48 -0.32 12.21
N PRO A 134 7.51 -0.81 12.93
CA PRO A 134 7.35 -1.17 14.32
C PRO A 134 7.20 0.08 15.19
N VAL A 135 6.51 -0.07 16.32
CA VAL A 135 6.28 0.99 17.30
C VAL A 135 6.89 0.64 18.65
N CYS A 136 7.34 1.66 19.38
CA CYS A 136 7.85 1.50 20.74
C CYS A 136 6.70 1.54 21.75
N LEU A 137 6.41 0.40 22.38
CA LEU A 137 5.25 0.25 23.27
C LEU A 137 5.32 1.19 24.49
N ASN A 138 6.51 1.37 25.05
CA ASN A 138 6.72 2.19 26.26
C ASN A 138 7.61 3.43 26.02
N GLY A 139 7.73 3.87 24.76
CA GLY A 139 8.63 4.95 24.37
C GLY A 139 10.12 4.53 24.41
N PRO A 140 11.06 5.49 24.40
CA PRO A 140 12.48 5.18 24.30
C PRO A 140 13.01 4.40 25.51
N ASN A 141 13.60 3.23 25.27
CA ASN A 141 14.14 2.37 26.32
C ASN A 141 15.31 1.51 25.85
N CYS A 142 15.98 0.92 26.84
CA CYS A 142 17.02 -0.07 26.69
C CYS A 142 16.57 -1.40 27.29
N LYS A 143 17.00 -2.51 26.69
CA LYS A 143 16.85 -3.84 27.28
C LYS A 143 17.86 -4.06 28.39
N VAL A 144 17.45 -4.64 29.51
CA VAL A 144 18.39 -5.07 30.54
C VAL A 144 19.04 -6.38 30.07
N PRO A 145 20.38 -6.44 29.93
CA PRO A 145 21.05 -7.68 29.56
C PRO A 145 20.94 -8.71 30.71
N PRO A 146 21.13 -10.01 30.43
CA PRO A 146 21.24 -11.02 31.48
C PRO A 146 22.37 -10.65 32.45
N LEU A 147 22.05 -10.57 33.74
CA LEU A 147 23.01 -10.20 34.78
C LEU A 147 23.60 -11.46 35.40
N ASN A 148 24.94 -11.59 35.37
CA ASN A 148 25.64 -12.77 35.87
C ASN A 148 25.62 -12.84 37.41
N ILE A 149 25.24 -13.99 37.96
CA ILE A 149 25.09 -14.24 39.40
C ILE A 149 26.17 -15.22 39.89
N GLY A 150 27.37 -15.19 39.31
CA GLY A 150 28.55 -15.86 39.90
C GLY A 150 28.48 -17.36 40.20
N GLU A 151 27.48 -18.12 39.80
CA GLU A 151 27.42 -19.58 39.95
C GLU A 151 26.49 -20.19 38.87
N GLU A 152 26.84 -21.38 38.41
CA GLU A 152 26.33 -22.11 37.25
C GLU A 152 24.81 -21.96 36.97
N ASN A 153 24.50 -21.57 35.72
CA ASN A 153 23.22 -21.77 35.03
C ASN A 153 21.93 -21.15 35.60
N SER A 154 22.00 -20.12 36.44
CA SER A 154 20.80 -19.37 36.82
C SER A 154 20.72 -18.01 36.13
N ILE A 155 20.15 -17.99 34.91
CA ILE A 155 19.59 -16.78 34.30
C ILE A 155 18.41 -16.37 35.19
N THR A 156 18.60 -15.53 36.21
CA THR A 156 17.43 -15.00 36.91
C THR A 156 16.81 -13.90 36.06
N ASN A 157 15.50 -14.01 35.85
CA ASN A 157 14.65 -12.84 35.63
C ASN A 157 15.15 -11.71 36.53
N THR A 158 15.46 -10.55 35.97
CA THR A 158 15.90 -9.32 36.66
C THR A 158 14.84 -8.74 37.62
N GLY A 159 13.99 -9.59 38.20
CA GLY A 159 12.63 -9.24 38.59
C GLY A 159 11.80 -8.79 37.38
N ASP A 160 10.73 -8.04 37.64
CA ASP A 160 9.82 -7.47 36.63
C ASP A 160 10.48 -6.43 35.68
N VAL A 161 11.76 -6.09 35.91
CA VAL A 161 12.46 -5.04 35.16
C VAL A 161 13.19 -5.62 33.95
N LYS A 162 12.48 -5.69 32.83
CA LYS A 162 13.02 -6.10 31.51
C LYS A 162 13.57 -4.91 30.71
N TYR A 163 13.06 -3.70 30.94
CA TYR A 163 13.39 -2.49 30.21
C TYR A 163 13.60 -1.30 31.15
N ILE A 164 14.50 -0.39 30.75
CA ILE A 164 14.84 0.85 31.47
C ILE A 164 14.62 2.03 30.51
N LYS A 165 13.95 3.11 30.94
CA LYS A 165 13.71 4.27 30.08
C LYS A 165 15.01 4.98 29.73
N LEU A 166 15.06 5.65 28.59
CA LEU A 166 16.20 6.48 28.21
C LEU A 166 16.55 7.48 29.32
N GLU A 167 17.84 7.63 29.61
CA GLU A 167 18.41 8.47 30.68
C GLU A 167 18.04 8.05 32.12
N GLU A 168 17.37 6.91 32.28
CA GLU A 168 17.07 6.34 33.59
C GLU A 168 18.20 5.42 34.07
N THR A 169 18.47 5.47 35.39
CA THR A 169 19.32 4.51 36.10
C THR A 169 18.47 3.74 37.10
N LYS A 170 18.48 2.41 37.01
CA LYS A 170 17.79 1.54 37.96
C LYS A 170 18.77 0.64 38.69
N MET A 171 18.56 0.51 40.00
CA MET A 171 19.21 -0.52 40.81
C MET A 171 18.37 -1.79 40.81
N ILE A 172 18.97 -2.89 40.36
CA ILE A 172 18.36 -4.21 40.30
C ILE A 172 19.02 -5.09 41.37
N ILE A 173 18.22 -5.56 42.32
CA ILE A 173 18.68 -6.44 43.40
C ILE A 173 18.38 -7.87 43.00
N ILE A 174 19.42 -8.69 42.84
CA ILE A 174 19.30 -10.08 42.40
C ILE A 174 19.82 -10.99 43.50
N GLY A 175 18.92 -11.79 44.08
CA GLY A 175 19.24 -12.72 45.15
C GLY A 175 19.57 -12.02 46.49
N HIS A 176 19.19 -12.68 47.58
CA HIS A 176 19.51 -12.26 48.94
C HIS A 176 20.72 -13.09 49.43
N PRO A 177 21.75 -12.51 50.08
CA PRO A 177 22.23 -11.14 50.10
C PRO A 177 23.71 -11.09 49.65
N ARG A 178 24.08 -10.41 48.54
CA ARG A 178 25.46 -9.86 48.45
C ARG A 178 25.80 -8.93 47.28
N PHE A 179 24.90 -8.62 46.35
CA PHE A 179 25.22 -7.67 45.28
C PHE A 179 23.96 -7.09 44.65
N SER A 180 24.10 -5.87 44.14
CA SER A 180 23.11 -5.21 43.31
C SER A 180 23.75 -4.83 41.97
N TRP A 181 22.93 -4.59 40.96
CA TRP A 181 23.39 -4.11 39.66
C TRP A 181 22.82 -2.72 39.44
N SER A 182 23.68 -1.76 39.12
CA SER A 182 23.27 -0.45 38.66
C SER A 182 23.25 -0.46 37.13
N CYS A 183 22.06 -0.39 36.54
CA CYS A 183 21.86 -0.40 35.10
C CYS A 183 21.40 0.97 34.60
N THR A 184 22.08 1.52 33.60
CA THR A 184 21.81 2.84 33.02
C THR A 184 21.49 2.72 31.53
N CYS A 185 20.39 3.33 31.08
CA CYS A 185 20.07 3.41 29.66
C CYS A 185 20.61 4.71 29.07
N ARG A 186 21.72 4.63 28.33
CA ARG A 186 22.36 5.80 27.69
C ARG A 186 21.91 6.04 26.25
N LYS A 187 21.47 4.98 25.56
CA LYS A 187 21.05 5.06 24.16
C LYS A 187 19.92 4.08 23.88
N ALA A 188 18.78 4.62 23.46
CA ALA A 188 17.59 3.81 23.25
C ALA A 188 17.77 2.81 22.10
N GLY A 189 17.12 1.64 22.21
CA GLY A 189 17.29 0.53 21.26
C GLY A 189 18.61 -0.24 21.39
N MET A 190 19.41 0.04 22.43
CA MET A 190 20.57 -0.74 22.82
C MET A 190 20.36 -1.42 24.18
N ASP A 191 21.28 -2.30 24.56
CA ASP A 191 21.29 -2.87 25.90
C ASP A 191 21.72 -1.81 26.93
N ALA A 192 21.14 -1.88 28.13
CA ALA A 192 21.50 -1.01 29.23
C ALA A 192 22.90 -1.35 29.76
N GLU A 193 23.67 -0.33 30.15
CA GLU A 193 24.98 -0.50 30.75
C GLU A 193 24.83 -0.84 32.23
N CYS A 194 25.17 -2.09 32.60
CA CYS A 194 25.00 -2.61 33.95
C CYS A 194 26.33 -2.86 34.64
N SER A 195 26.48 -2.32 35.85
CA SER A 195 27.67 -2.51 36.69
C SER A 195 27.30 -3.14 38.03
N ARG A 196 28.05 -4.15 38.45
CA ARG A 196 27.88 -4.79 39.76
C ARG A 196 28.32 -3.84 40.87
N GLN A 197 27.46 -3.65 41.86
CA GLN A 197 27.68 -2.86 43.05
C GLN A 197 27.79 -3.81 44.26
N SER A 198 28.95 -3.82 44.89
CA SER A 198 29.15 -4.42 46.22
C SER A 198 28.56 -3.48 47.27
N ARG A 199 27.68 -3.99 48.15
CA ARG A 199 27.26 -3.22 49.32
C ARG A 199 28.50 -2.98 50.20
N LEU A 200 28.91 -1.71 50.34
CA LEU A 200 29.72 -1.26 51.46
C LEU A 200 28.86 -1.52 52.72
N VAL A 201 29.19 -2.59 53.45
CA VAL A 201 28.78 -2.77 54.85
C VAL A 201 29.90 -2.18 55.70
#